data_AF-A0A6I0EUD2-F1
#
_entry.id   AF-A0A6I0EUD2-F1
#
_cell.length_a   1.000
_cell.length_b   1.000
_cell.length_c   1.000
_cell.angle_alpha   90.00
_cell.angle_beta   90.00
_cell.angle_gamma   90.00
#
_symmetry.space_group_name_H-M   'P 1'
#
loop_
_entity.id
_entity.type
_entity.pdbx_description
1 polymer ?
#
loop_
_entity_poly.entity_id
_entity_poly.type
_entity_poly.pdbx_seq_one_letter_code
_entity_poly.pdbx_strand_id
1 'polypeptide(L)'
;MNAWKSSRCAVKAAILIGFIGAPLGADVQYRVTDLGTLGAFPSRAWGIDRQGRVVGESSVRLADEHLHGFLWNGAIVDLGAQPGWPHSIAFGLNDAGQAVGPSFRLGEMNDAATRWQSGVIEPIGDFTPRGLNADCVVVGVRSVDHGDGQWIEEAVRWDNGALAALPTLGGRNAWAAAINDAGWIVGASELSDERAVHAALWIADIASDLGTLGGSSSQALAINGAGQVVGWSDTADGGQHAFLVELDGGGNVVARHDLGELAGGTSYAYGLNSLGDVVGTSNDAAFLWTQGAMIDLNTRIDPLSGWTLNEAVAINDAGQVAGRGVIGNEPHAFLLTPGSDADCASIQRLSAKCVDGKLVAKIASTLAEGTVLTLTHNDADPKTLVINARGKGRVKWRKQSGSQLVAIVECSEQTATADCG
;
A
#
# COMPACT_ATOMS: atom_id res chain seq x y z
N MET A 1 -18.48 -25.57 81.30
CA MET A 1 -17.83 -24.62 80.36
C MET A 1 -16.46 -25.18 80.00
N ASN A 2 -16.04 -24.95 78.77
CA ASN A 2 -14.85 -25.44 78.08
C ASN A 2 -14.98 -26.78 77.34
N ALA A 3 -14.87 -26.61 76.02
CA ALA A 3 -14.91 -27.58 74.96
C ALA A 3 -13.53 -28.21 74.75
N TRP A 4 -13.53 -29.43 74.19
CA TRP A 4 -12.56 -29.89 73.19
C TRP A 4 -13.23 -31.06 72.46
N LYS A 5 -13.64 -30.84 71.21
CA LYS A 5 -14.00 -31.91 70.27
C LYS A 5 -13.01 -31.85 69.13
N SER A 6 -12.28 -32.95 68.97
CA SER A 6 -11.37 -33.23 67.88
C SER A 6 -12.15 -33.67 66.62
N SER A 7 -11.67 -33.11 65.50
CA SER A 7 -11.40 -33.76 64.21
C SER A 7 -12.50 -34.59 63.55
N ARG A 8 -13.03 -34.11 62.41
CA ARG A 8 -13.20 -34.91 61.17
C ARG A 8 -13.13 -34.03 59.91
N CYS A 9 -12.46 -34.57 58.91
CA CYS A 9 -12.28 -34.07 57.55
C CYS A 9 -13.58 -33.65 56.86
N ALA A 10 -13.53 -32.54 56.12
CA ALA A 10 -14.41 -32.29 54.99
C ALA A 10 -13.62 -31.55 53.92
N VAL A 11 -13.25 -32.26 52.85
CA VAL A 11 -12.79 -31.68 51.59
C VAL A 11 -13.98 -30.96 50.98
N LYS A 12 -13.93 -29.62 50.89
CA LYS A 12 -14.80 -28.87 50.00
C LYS A 12 -14.06 -28.67 48.68
N ALA A 13 -14.54 -29.37 47.66
CA ALA A 13 -14.16 -29.11 46.28
C ALA A 13 -14.50 -27.66 45.95
N ALA A 14 -13.49 -26.83 45.68
CA ALA A 14 -13.70 -25.55 45.05
C ALA A 14 -13.95 -25.81 43.56
N ILE A 15 -15.16 -25.52 43.10
CA ILE A 15 -15.46 -25.41 41.68
C ILE A 15 -14.67 -24.18 41.19
N LEU A 16 -13.55 -24.43 40.51
CA LEU A 16 -12.92 -23.42 39.66
C LEU A 16 -13.90 -23.17 38.52
N ILE A 17 -14.67 -22.09 38.61
CA ILE A 17 -15.29 -21.50 37.43
C ILE A 17 -14.12 -20.91 36.65
N GLY A 18 -13.67 -21.63 35.64
CA GLY A 18 -12.74 -21.09 34.66
C GLY A 18 -13.41 -19.88 34.02
N PHE A 19 -12.94 -18.69 34.36
CA PHE A 19 -13.06 -17.57 33.44
C PHE A 19 -12.25 -17.97 32.22
N ILE A 20 -12.94 -18.40 31.16
CA ILE A 20 -12.42 -18.26 29.82
C ILE A 20 -12.27 -16.76 29.66
N GLY A 21 -11.07 -16.25 29.92
CA GLY A 21 -10.72 -14.91 29.49
C GLY A 21 -11.02 -14.87 28.01
N ALA A 22 -11.91 -13.98 27.59
CA ALA A 22 -11.98 -13.60 26.20
C ALA A 22 -10.52 -13.29 25.76
N PRO A 23 -10.08 -13.74 24.58
CA PRO A 23 -8.78 -13.34 24.10
C PRO A 23 -8.72 -11.81 24.21
N LEU A 24 -7.66 -11.30 24.85
CA LEU A 24 -7.31 -9.88 24.77
C LEU A 24 -7.43 -9.53 23.30
N GLY A 25 -8.40 -8.66 22.97
CA GLY A 25 -8.74 -8.37 21.59
C GLY A 25 -7.47 -8.09 20.82
N ALA A 26 -7.28 -8.74 19.67
CA ALA A 26 -6.31 -8.28 18.70
C ALA A 26 -6.51 -6.76 18.58
N ASP A 27 -5.43 -6.00 18.65
CA ASP A 27 -5.47 -4.55 18.52
C ASP A 27 -5.84 -4.24 17.07
N VAL A 28 -7.16 -4.32 16.79
CA VAL A 28 -7.77 -4.10 15.49
C VAL A 28 -7.57 -2.63 15.18
N GLN A 29 -6.80 -2.37 14.14
CA GLN A 29 -6.39 -1.03 13.72
C GLN A 29 -6.82 -0.73 12.29
N TYR A 30 -7.30 -1.73 11.55
CA TYR A 30 -7.77 -1.56 10.18
C TYR A 30 -9.14 -2.18 9.99
N ARG A 31 -9.95 -1.46 9.22
CA ARG A 31 -11.20 -1.92 8.63
C ARG A 31 -10.92 -2.39 7.22
N VAL A 32 -11.35 -3.60 6.90
CA VAL A 32 -11.21 -4.18 5.56
C VAL A 32 -12.43 -3.85 4.72
N THR A 33 -12.22 -3.23 3.57
CA THR A 33 -13.25 -3.02 2.55
C THR A 33 -12.96 -3.93 1.35
N ASP A 34 -13.91 -4.78 0.99
CA ASP A 34 -13.88 -5.49 -0.29
C ASP A 34 -14.11 -4.50 -1.43
N LEU A 35 -13.19 -4.44 -2.39
CA LEU A 35 -13.36 -3.57 -3.56
C LEU A 35 -14.29 -4.18 -4.61
N GLY A 36 -14.58 -5.48 -4.50
CA GLY A 36 -15.41 -6.24 -5.41
C GLY A 36 -14.69 -6.64 -6.70
N THR A 37 -15.48 -6.98 -7.72
CA THR A 37 -15.01 -7.42 -9.04
C THR A 37 -15.83 -6.82 -10.16
N LEU A 38 -15.32 -6.89 -11.40
CA LEU A 38 -16.02 -6.46 -12.61
C LEU A 38 -17.03 -7.50 -13.13
N GLY A 39 -17.24 -8.59 -12.40
CA GLY A 39 -18.20 -9.64 -12.76
C GLY A 39 -17.69 -11.06 -12.52
N ALA A 40 -16.38 -11.23 -12.27
CA ALA A 40 -15.73 -12.50 -12.02
C ALA A 40 -14.47 -12.35 -11.14
N PHE A 41 -13.92 -13.45 -10.65
CA PHE A 41 -12.65 -13.48 -9.89
C PHE A 41 -11.47 -13.82 -10.80
N PRO A 42 -10.24 -13.40 -10.46
CA PRO A 42 -9.83 -12.56 -9.30
C PRO A 42 -10.08 -11.04 -9.48
N SER A 43 -9.90 -10.29 -8.39
CA SER A 43 -9.49 -8.87 -8.45
C SER A 43 -8.22 -8.61 -7.63
N ARG A 44 -7.43 -7.62 -8.05
CA ARG A 44 -6.18 -7.19 -7.39
C ARG A 44 -6.00 -5.69 -7.52
N ALA A 45 -5.60 -5.02 -6.44
CA ALA A 45 -5.23 -3.60 -6.45
C ALA A 45 -3.71 -3.40 -6.67
N TRP A 46 -3.35 -2.35 -7.40
CA TRP A 46 -1.96 -1.98 -7.72
C TRP A 46 -1.57 -0.58 -7.26
N GLY A 47 -2.50 0.37 -7.24
CA GLY A 47 -2.23 1.75 -6.89
C GLY A 47 -3.34 2.36 -6.04
N ILE A 48 -2.97 3.28 -5.16
CA ILE A 48 -3.88 4.09 -4.36
C ILE A 48 -3.38 5.53 -4.35
N ASP A 49 -4.30 6.49 -4.44
CA ASP A 49 -3.97 7.91 -4.33
C ASP A 49 -4.31 8.50 -2.96
N ARG A 50 -4.06 9.81 -2.78
CA ARG A 50 -4.33 10.50 -1.52
C ARG A 50 -5.81 10.62 -1.17
N GLN A 51 -6.71 10.50 -2.15
CA GLN A 51 -8.15 10.54 -1.91
C GLN A 51 -8.73 9.15 -1.59
N GLY A 52 -7.89 8.10 -1.63
CA GLY A 52 -8.31 6.73 -1.39
C GLY A 52 -8.98 6.07 -2.60
N ARG A 53 -8.82 6.64 -3.80
CA ARG A 53 -9.18 5.94 -5.04
C ARG A 53 -8.14 4.86 -5.30
N VAL A 54 -8.60 3.71 -5.78
CA VAL A 54 -7.74 2.54 -6.00
C VAL A 54 -7.83 2.12 -7.46
N VAL A 55 -6.70 1.83 -8.09
CA VAL A 55 -6.66 1.17 -9.40
C VAL A 55 -6.13 -0.25 -9.27
N GLY A 56 -6.53 -1.08 -10.23
CA GLY A 56 -6.12 -2.46 -10.25
C GLY A 56 -6.61 -3.19 -11.48
N GLU A 57 -6.77 -4.49 -11.36
CA GLU A 57 -7.28 -5.38 -12.39
C GLU A 57 -8.36 -6.31 -11.82
N SER A 58 -9.33 -6.67 -12.65
CA SER A 58 -10.35 -7.64 -12.28
C SER A 58 -10.87 -8.40 -13.49
N SER A 59 -11.17 -9.68 -13.27
CA SER A 59 -11.89 -10.48 -14.25
C SER A 59 -13.29 -9.93 -14.49
N VAL A 60 -13.63 -9.75 -15.76
CA VAL A 60 -14.96 -9.33 -16.22
C VAL A 60 -15.87 -10.55 -16.37
N ARG A 61 -15.32 -11.70 -16.79
CA ARG A 61 -16.05 -12.95 -17.05
C ARG A 61 -15.23 -14.17 -16.67
N LEU A 62 -15.87 -15.18 -16.08
CA LEU A 62 -15.20 -16.43 -15.66
C LEU A 62 -14.82 -17.36 -16.83
N ALA A 63 -15.46 -17.22 -17.98
CA ALA A 63 -15.37 -18.21 -19.06
C ALA A 63 -14.12 -18.08 -19.94
N ASP A 64 -13.47 -16.91 -19.96
CA ASP A 64 -12.43 -16.56 -20.92
C ASP A 64 -11.27 -15.75 -20.32
N GLU A 65 -11.16 -15.69 -18.98
CA GLU A 65 -10.09 -14.94 -18.27
C GLU A 65 -9.96 -13.48 -18.74
N HIS A 66 -11.07 -12.90 -19.22
CA HIS A 66 -11.12 -11.54 -19.71
C HIS A 66 -10.94 -10.57 -18.55
N LEU A 67 -9.92 -9.72 -18.63
CA LEU A 67 -9.38 -8.95 -17.51
C LEU A 67 -9.26 -7.49 -17.91
N HIS A 68 -9.85 -6.61 -17.13
CA HIS A 68 -9.76 -5.17 -17.36
C HIS A 68 -9.19 -4.46 -16.13
N GLY A 69 -8.53 -3.34 -16.42
CA GLY A 69 -8.19 -2.36 -15.41
C GLY A 69 -9.47 -1.80 -14.77
N PHE A 70 -9.45 -1.57 -13.47
CA PHE A 70 -10.54 -0.90 -12.77
C PHE A 70 -10.07 0.37 -12.07
N LEU A 71 -11.03 1.26 -11.82
CA LEU A 71 -10.93 2.35 -10.84
C LEU A 71 -12.01 2.14 -9.77
N TRP A 72 -11.62 2.14 -8.51
CA TRP A 72 -12.51 2.10 -7.37
C TRP A 72 -12.58 3.46 -6.69
N ASN A 73 -13.80 3.96 -6.48
CA ASN A 73 -14.09 5.18 -5.72
C ASN A 73 -15.44 5.02 -5.00
N GLY A 74 -15.48 4.15 -4.00
CA GLY A 74 -16.72 3.69 -3.33
C GLY A 74 -17.46 2.58 -4.09
N ALA A 75 -17.21 2.43 -5.38
CA ALA A 75 -17.62 1.30 -6.20
C ALA A 75 -16.57 1.05 -7.30
N ILE A 76 -16.48 -0.20 -7.76
CA ILE A 76 -15.60 -0.58 -8.86
C ILE A 76 -16.17 -0.11 -10.20
N VAL A 77 -15.33 0.48 -11.03
CA VAL A 77 -15.65 0.97 -12.38
C VAL A 77 -14.67 0.35 -13.36
N ASP A 78 -15.20 -0.26 -14.41
CA ASP A 78 -14.40 -0.80 -15.53
C ASP A 78 -13.76 0.36 -16.32
N LEU A 79 -12.43 0.36 -16.42
CA LEU A 79 -11.70 1.33 -17.23
C LEU A 79 -11.67 0.94 -18.72
N GLY A 80 -11.96 -0.33 -19.03
CA GLY A 80 -11.88 -0.90 -20.37
C GLY A 80 -10.46 -1.01 -20.88
N ALA A 81 -10.34 -1.36 -22.16
CA ALA A 81 -9.09 -1.49 -22.89
C ALA A 81 -9.13 -0.66 -24.18
N GLN A 82 -7.97 -0.44 -24.79
CA GLN A 82 -7.90 0.22 -26.10
C GLN A 82 -8.68 -0.55 -27.17
N PRO A 83 -9.23 0.14 -28.20
CA PRO A 83 -9.94 -0.52 -29.30
C PRO A 83 -9.09 -1.63 -29.97
N GLY A 84 -9.63 -2.84 -30.02
CA GLY A 84 -8.95 -4.02 -30.59
C GLY A 84 -8.06 -4.78 -29.61
N TRP A 85 -7.96 -4.33 -28.36
CA TRP A 85 -7.23 -5.01 -27.29
C TRP A 85 -8.23 -5.61 -26.29
N PRO A 86 -8.17 -6.93 -26.02
CA PRO A 86 -9.13 -7.60 -25.16
C PRO A 86 -8.81 -7.53 -23.68
N HIS A 87 -7.60 -7.15 -23.26
CA HIS A 87 -7.27 -7.07 -21.83
C HIS A 87 -6.67 -5.72 -21.48
N SER A 88 -6.79 -5.33 -20.22
CA SER A 88 -6.06 -4.20 -19.66
C SER A 88 -5.77 -4.38 -18.17
N ILE A 89 -4.76 -3.67 -17.69
CA ILE A 89 -4.42 -3.54 -16.26
C ILE A 89 -4.13 -2.07 -15.99
N ALA A 90 -4.56 -1.54 -14.84
CA ALA A 90 -4.16 -0.23 -14.37
C ALA A 90 -3.17 -0.38 -13.20
N PHE A 91 -1.90 -0.01 -13.44
CA PHE A 91 -0.81 -0.12 -12.46
C PHE A 91 -0.61 1.18 -11.69
N GLY A 92 -0.50 2.30 -12.40
CA GLY A 92 -0.20 3.62 -11.82
C GLY A 92 -1.46 4.48 -11.69
N LEU A 93 -1.51 5.29 -10.63
CA LEU A 93 -2.55 6.29 -10.37
C LEU A 93 -1.92 7.53 -9.73
N ASN A 94 -2.36 8.72 -10.14
CA ASN A 94 -1.98 9.97 -9.48
C ASN A 94 -3.19 10.69 -8.85
N ASP A 95 -2.91 11.73 -8.05
CA ASP A 95 -3.94 12.48 -7.33
C ASP A 95 -4.90 13.27 -8.26
N ALA A 96 -4.56 13.45 -9.53
CA ALA A 96 -5.47 14.00 -10.53
C ALA A 96 -6.52 12.98 -11.02
N GLY A 97 -6.41 11.71 -10.61
CA GLY A 97 -7.27 10.61 -11.03
C GLY A 97 -6.93 10.07 -12.41
N GLN A 98 -5.69 10.29 -12.87
CA GLN A 98 -5.18 9.69 -14.09
C GLN A 98 -4.59 8.33 -13.75
N ALA A 99 -4.96 7.31 -14.52
CA ALA A 99 -4.42 5.97 -14.38
C ALA A 99 -3.62 5.58 -15.62
N VAL A 100 -2.62 4.72 -15.46
CA VAL A 100 -1.82 4.17 -16.57
C VAL A 100 -1.59 2.68 -16.44
N GLY A 101 -1.40 2.04 -17.58
CA GLY A 101 -1.11 0.61 -17.65
C GLY A 101 -1.30 0.06 -19.06
N PRO A 102 -1.05 -1.23 -19.27
CA PRO A 102 -1.14 -1.85 -20.58
C PRO A 102 -2.59 -2.14 -20.97
N SER A 103 -2.87 -2.03 -22.27
CA SER A 103 -3.88 -2.85 -22.95
C SER A 103 -3.12 -3.93 -23.74
N PHE A 104 -3.51 -5.20 -23.62
CA PHE A 104 -2.67 -6.31 -24.11
C PHE A 104 -3.47 -7.47 -24.69
N ARG A 105 -2.76 -8.33 -25.43
CA ARG A 105 -3.22 -9.63 -25.91
C ARG A 105 -2.31 -10.72 -25.37
N LEU A 106 -2.89 -11.83 -24.97
CA LEU A 106 -2.11 -12.99 -24.54
C LEU A 106 -1.23 -13.47 -25.71
N GLY A 107 0.09 -13.56 -25.45
CA GLY A 107 1.08 -14.02 -26.43
C GLY A 107 1.67 -12.94 -27.34
N GLU A 108 1.26 -11.67 -27.19
CA GLU A 108 1.98 -10.54 -27.83
C GLU A 108 3.13 -10.07 -26.93
N MET A 109 4.23 -9.63 -27.56
CA MET A 109 5.46 -9.22 -26.85
C MET A 109 5.38 -7.80 -26.31
N ASN A 110 4.65 -6.91 -27.00
CA ASN A 110 4.51 -5.51 -26.60
C ASN A 110 3.05 -5.22 -26.31
N ASP A 111 2.84 -4.45 -25.25
CA ASP A 111 1.55 -3.95 -24.84
C ASP A 111 1.28 -2.57 -25.46
N ALA A 112 0.00 -2.23 -25.62
CA ALA A 112 -0.41 -0.86 -25.93
C ALA A 112 -0.48 -0.05 -24.63
N ALA A 113 0.48 0.86 -24.44
CA ALA A 113 0.50 1.75 -23.31
C ALA A 113 -0.75 2.63 -23.31
N THR A 114 -1.48 2.61 -22.21
CA THR A 114 -2.79 3.24 -22.08
C THR A 114 -2.79 4.23 -20.92
N ARG A 115 -3.37 5.41 -21.14
CA ARG A 115 -3.74 6.35 -20.09
C ARG A 115 -5.27 6.44 -20.02
N TRP A 116 -5.80 6.32 -18.81
CA TRP A 116 -7.22 6.55 -18.52
C TRP A 116 -7.39 7.86 -17.77
N GLN A 117 -8.30 8.71 -18.25
CA GLN A 117 -8.67 9.94 -17.57
C GLN A 117 -10.11 10.32 -17.88
N SER A 118 -10.93 10.53 -16.85
CA SER A 118 -12.32 11.02 -17.01
C SER A 118 -13.15 10.21 -18.03
N GLY A 119 -12.98 8.88 -18.06
CA GLY A 119 -13.66 7.98 -18.98
C GLY A 119 -13.08 7.94 -20.41
N VAL A 120 -11.99 8.67 -20.67
CA VAL A 120 -11.25 8.62 -21.93
C VAL A 120 -10.13 7.58 -21.83
N ILE A 121 -10.02 6.74 -22.86
CA ILE A 121 -8.93 5.77 -23.07
C ILE A 121 -7.99 6.36 -24.13
N GLU A 122 -6.77 6.68 -23.75
CA GLU A 122 -5.79 7.33 -24.61
C GLU A 122 -4.57 6.41 -24.83
N PRO A 123 -4.25 6.07 -26.09
CA PRO A 123 -2.99 5.41 -26.42
C PRO A 123 -1.80 6.35 -26.22
N ILE A 124 -0.77 5.91 -25.50
CA ILE A 124 0.44 6.70 -25.23
C ILE A 124 1.74 6.04 -25.75
N GLY A 125 1.65 4.95 -26.50
CA GLY A 125 2.78 4.31 -27.18
C GLY A 125 2.79 2.79 -27.06
N ASP A 126 3.88 2.18 -27.53
CA ASP A 126 4.08 0.73 -27.53
C ASP A 126 5.12 0.36 -26.44
N PHE A 127 4.64 0.28 -25.20
CA PHE A 127 5.41 -0.11 -24.01
C PHE A 127 4.44 -0.50 -22.89
N THR A 128 4.94 -1.07 -21.79
CA THR A 128 4.15 -1.43 -20.61
C THR A 128 4.35 -0.39 -19.51
N PRO A 129 3.37 0.52 -19.25
CA PRO A 129 3.45 1.47 -18.14
C PRO A 129 3.48 0.77 -16.78
N ARG A 130 4.28 1.29 -15.85
CA ARG A 130 4.37 0.81 -14.46
C ARG A 130 4.15 1.92 -13.44
N GLY A 131 4.71 3.10 -13.69
CA GLY A 131 4.63 4.25 -12.79
C GLY A 131 4.16 5.53 -13.48
N LEU A 132 3.57 6.44 -12.71
CA LEU A 132 3.06 7.74 -13.13
C LEU A 132 3.29 8.75 -12.02
N ASN A 133 3.78 9.95 -12.34
CA ASN A 133 3.88 11.05 -11.37
C ASN A 133 2.82 12.15 -11.60
N ALA A 134 2.84 13.19 -10.76
CA ALA A 134 1.91 14.32 -10.85
C ALA A 134 2.04 15.14 -12.14
N ASP A 135 3.20 15.13 -12.79
CA ASP A 135 3.48 15.84 -14.04
C ASP A 135 3.07 15.04 -15.29
N CYS A 136 2.36 13.92 -15.13
CA CYS A 136 1.96 13.01 -16.20
C CYS A 136 3.14 12.29 -16.90
N VAL A 137 4.32 12.26 -16.26
CA VAL A 137 5.43 11.45 -16.76
C VAL A 137 5.16 9.99 -16.42
N VAL A 138 5.26 9.13 -17.42
CA VAL A 138 4.99 7.70 -17.30
C VAL A 138 6.31 6.95 -17.46
N VAL A 139 6.53 5.95 -16.62
CA VAL A 139 7.70 5.07 -16.72
C VAL A 139 7.27 3.63 -16.86
N GLY A 140 8.12 2.81 -17.47
CA GLY A 140 7.81 1.41 -17.67
C GLY A 140 8.91 0.65 -18.38
N VAL A 141 8.49 -0.36 -19.12
CA VAL A 141 9.39 -1.26 -19.86
C VAL A 141 8.92 -1.43 -21.30
N ARG A 142 9.86 -1.59 -22.23
CA ARG A 142 9.60 -1.88 -23.64
C ARG A 142 10.47 -3.04 -24.10
N SER A 143 9.87 -4.05 -24.72
CA SER A 143 10.61 -5.15 -25.34
C SER A 143 11.02 -4.77 -26.77
N VAL A 144 12.32 -4.85 -27.06
CA VAL A 144 12.91 -4.46 -28.36
C VAL A 144 13.72 -5.61 -28.95
N ASP A 145 13.57 -5.86 -30.25
CA ASP A 145 14.43 -6.80 -30.99
C ASP A 145 15.83 -6.19 -31.13
N HIS A 146 16.84 -6.85 -30.56
CA HIS A 146 18.22 -6.40 -30.56
C HIS A 146 18.94 -6.69 -31.90
N GLY A 147 18.28 -7.39 -32.83
CA GLY A 147 18.80 -7.66 -34.18
C GLY A 147 19.79 -8.84 -34.26
N ASP A 148 20.10 -9.47 -33.13
CA ASP A 148 20.88 -10.72 -33.02
C ASP A 148 20.00 -11.95 -32.76
N GLY A 149 18.68 -11.78 -32.85
CA GLY A 149 17.68 -12.81 -32.55
C GLY A 149 17.31 -12.89 -31.07
N GLN A 150 17.79 -11.97 -30.24
CA GLN A 150 17.36 -11.81 -28.84
C GLN A 150 16.48 -10.57 -28.69
N TRP A 151 15.50 -10.67 -27.79
CA TRP A 151 14.71 -9.54 -27.33
C TRP A 151 15.32 -9.02 -26.03
N ILE A 152 15.42 -7.70 -25.91
CA ILE A 152 15.88 -7.02 -24.72
C ILE A 152 14.77 -6.16 -24.12
N GLU A 153 14.84 -5.96 -22.81
CA GLU A 153 13.96 -5.07 -22.07
C GLU A 153 14.65 -3.72 -21.87
N GLU A 154 14.00 -2.65 -22.33
CA GLU A 154 14.44 -1.28 -22.11
C GLU A 154 13.57 -0.60 -21.05
N ALA A 155 14.21 -0.04 -20.01
CA ALA A 155 13.55 0.90 -19.12
C ALA A 155 13.21 2.15 -19.92
N VAL A 156 11.97 2.62 -19.86
CA VAL A 156 11.51 3.77 -20.65
C VAL A 156 10.86 4.85 -19.80
N ARG A 157 11.01 6.08 -20.26
CA ARG A 157 10.32 7.27 -19.78
C ARG A 157 9.52 7.87 -20.93
N TRP A 158 8.21 8.04 -20.73
CA TRP A 158 7.32 8.77 -21.61
C TRP A 158 6.95 10.10 -20.99
N ASP A 159 7.10 11.19 -21.77
CA ASP A 159 6.79 12.54 -21.34
C ASP A 159 6.26 13.35 -22.54
N ASN A 160 5.00 13.77 -22.45
CA ASN A 160 4.33 14.62 -23.43
C ASN A 160 4.51 14.15 -24.90
N GLY A 161 4.31 12.85 -25.13
CA GLY A 161 4.39 12.23 -26.46
C GLY A 161 5.81 11.81 -26.89
N ALA A 162 6.84 12.10 -26.09
CA ALA A 162 8.20 11.61 -26.32
C ALA A 162 8.49 10.38 -25.46
N LEU A 163 8.82 9.26 -26.10
CA LEU A 163 9.28 8.03 -25.44
C LEU A 163 10.80 7.92 -25.57
N ALA A 164 11.50 7.84 -24.44
CA ALA A 164 12.95 7.70 -24.38
C ALA A 164 13.35 6.47 -23.57
N ALA A 165 14.38 5.76 -24.03
CA ALA A 165 15.01 4.68 -23.27
C ALA A 165 15.97 5.27 -22.23
N LEU A 166 16.00 4.66 -21.05
CA LEU A 166 16.93 4.97 -19.96
C LEU A 166 18.17 4.08 -20.09
N PRO A 167 19.38 4.58 -19.75
CA PRO A 167 20.60 3.78 -19.86
C PRO A 167 20.63 2.63 -18.85
N THR A 168 21.37 1.58 -19.17
CA THR A 168 21.61 0.45 -18.25
C THR A 168 22.80 0.72 -17.32
N LEU A 169 23.01 -0.16 -16.33
CA LEU A 169 24.22 -0.22 -15.50
C LEU A 169 25.39 -0.95 -16.19
N GLY A 170 25.34 -1.07 -17.52
CA GLY A 170 26.37 -1.66 -18.36
C GLY A 170 25.97 -2.98 -19.01
N GLY A 171 24.91 -3.64 -18.54
CA GLY A 171 24.30 -4.81 -19.19
C GLY A 171 23.33 -4.45 -20.31
N ARG A 172 22.54 -5.43 -20.77
CA ARG A 172 21.62 -5.25 -21.91
C ARG A 172 20.21 -4.88 -21.49
N ASN A 173 19.74 -5.38 -20.34
CA ASN A 173 18.38 -5.18 -19.91
C ASN A 173 18.25 -4.17 -18.76
N ALA A 174 17.13 -3.45 -18.77
CA ALA A 174 16.66 -2.64 -17.66
C ALA A 174 15.12 -2.54 -17.70
N TRP A 175 14.52 -2.24 -16.56
CA TRP A 175 13.09 -1.91 -16.48
C TRP A 175 12.84 -0.87 -15.38
N ALA A 176 11.98 0.11 -15.68
CA ALA A 176 11.55 1.10 -14.70
C ALA A 176 10.26 0.63 -14.01
N ALA A 177 10.21 0.77 -12.69
CA ALA A 177 9.09 0.33 -11.85
C ALA A 177 8.27 1.52 -11.33
N ALA A 178 8.93 2.58 -10.87
CA ALA A 178 8.27 3.72 -10.24
C ALA A 178 9.00 5.04 -10.52
N ILE A 179 8.28 6.15 -10.34
CA ILE A 179 8.78 7.52 -10.50
C ILE A 179 8.19 8.40 -9.39
N ASN A 180 8.98 9.29 -8.80
CA ASN A 180 8.47 10.31 -7.88
C ASN A 180 8.23 11.66 -8.58
N ASP A 181 7.63 12.62 -7.87
CA ASP A 181 7.32 13.95 -8.41
C ASP A 181 8.57 14.82 -8.67
N ALA A 182 9.75 14.42 -8.19
CA ALA A 182 11.02 15.06 -8.58
C ALA A 182 11.58 14.50 -9.90
N GLY A 183 10.89 13.53 -10.52
CA GLY A 183 11.31 12.86 -11.74
C GLY A 183 12.39 11.79 -11.53
N TRP A 184 12.63 11.36 -10.29
CA TRP A 184 13.55 10.26 -10.00
C TRP A 184 12.85 8.94 -10.25
N ILE A 185 13.51 8.09 -11.04
CA ILE A 185 12.94 6.83 -11.50
C ILE A 185 13.71 5.70 -10.83
N VAL A 186 13.02 4.66 -10.39
CA VAL A 186 13.64 3.46 -9.82
C VAL A 186 13.15 2.20 -10.51
N GLY A 187 13.94 1.15 -10.44
CA GLY A 187 13.66 -0.12 -11.10
C GLY A 187 14.82 -1.09 -10.94
N ALA A 188 15.15 -1.80 -12.00
CA ALA A 188 16.31 -2.68 -12.04
C ALA A 188 17.07 -2.58 -13.36
N SER A 189 18.36 -2.88 -13.33
CA SER A 189 19.21 -2.93 -14.51
C SER A 189 20.31 -3.97 -14.35
N GLU A 190 20.62 -4.65 -15.46
CA GLU A 190 21.75 -5.58 -15.52
C GLU A 190 23.09 -4.85 -15.44
N LEU A 191 24.02 -5.48 -14.74
CA LEU A 191 25.43 -5.09 -14.71
C LEU A 191 26.16 -5.56 -15.98
N SER A 192 27.35 -5.03 -16.20
CA SER A 192 28.20 -5.35 -17.36
C SER A 192 28.61 -6.82 -17.50
N ASP A 193 28.53 -7.61 -16.43
CA ASP A 193 28.82 -9.05 -16.48
C ASP A 193 27.58 -9.91 -16.77
N GLU A 194 26.40 -9.30 -16.90
CA GLU A 194 25.09 -9.88 -17.25
C GLU A 194 24.65 -11.07 -16.37
N ARG A 195 25.27 -11.22 -15.19
CA ARG A 195 24.97 -12.33 -14.27
C ARG A 195 24.05 -11.93 -13.14
N ALA A 196 23.87 -10.63 -12.93
CA ALA A 196 23.11 -10.04 -11.85
C ALA A 196 22.33 -8.81 -12.35
N VAL A 197 21.18 -8.61 -11.72
CA VAL A 197 20.36 -7.42 -11.89
C VAL A 197 20.39 -6.67 -10.57
N HIS A 198 20.69 -5.38 -10.62
CA HIS A 198 20.69 -4.53 -9.43
C HIS A 198 19.54 -3.52 -9.48
N ALA A 199 19.06 -3.17 -8.29
CA ALA A 199 18.21 -2.02 -8.08
C ALA A 199 18.89 -0.78 -8.66
N ALA A 200 18.18 -0.07 -9.52
CA ALA A 200 18.72 1.06 -10.26
C ALA A 200 17.92 2.33 -9.96
N LEU A 201 18.62 3.45 -9.95
CA LEU A 201 18.09 4.81 -9.84
C LEU A 201 18.47 5.59 -11.09
N TRP A 202 17.51 6.28 -11.70
CA TRP A 202 17.76 7.26 -12.76
C TRP A 202 17.39 8.66 -12.30
N ILE A 203 18.36 9.57 -12.35
CA ILE A 203 18.17 11.01 -12.14
C ILE A 203 18.73 11.72 -13.36
N ALA A 204 17.89 12.55 -14.01
CA ALA A 204 18.25 13.23 -15.26
C ALA A 204 18.88 12.26 -16.28
N ASP A 205 18.25 11.09 -16.42
CA ASP A 205 18.64 10.00 -17.32
C ASP A 205 20.03 9.41 -17.06
N ILE A 206 20.60 9.58 -15.86
CA ILE A 206 21.85 8.94 -15.43
C ILE A 206 21.52 7.76 -14.51
N ALA A 207 21.93 6.56 -14.92
CA ALA A 207 21.77 5.34 -14.11
C ALA A 207 22.80 5.28 -12.97
N SER A 208 22.31 4.97 -11.77
CA SER A 208 23.12 4.72 -10.57
C SER A 208 22.73 3.40 -9.94
N ASP A 209 23.73 2.61 -9.54
CA ASP A 209 23.56 1.33 -8.88
C ASP A 209 23.19 1.55 -7.40
N LEU A 210 22.03 1.04 -6.98
CA LEU A 210 21.60 1.05 -5.58
C LEU A 210 22.06 -0.18 -4.80
N GLY A 211 22.80 -1.11 -5.40
CA GLY A 211 23.42 -2.27 -4.74
C GLY A 211 22.44 -3.26 -4.13
N THR A 212 22.98 -4.17 -3.31
CA THR A 212 22.23 -5.27 -2.67
C THR A 212 22.37 -5.25 -1.14
N LEU A 213 21.72 -6.19 -0.45
CA LEU A 213 21.89 -6.54 0.97
C LEU A 213 23.04 -7.55 1.19
N GLY A 214 23.98 -7.63 0.23
CA GLY A 214 25.16 -8.50 0.30
C GLY A 214 25.06 -9.76 -0.56
N GLY A 215 23.92 -10.02 -1.18
CA GLY A 215 23.73 -11.06 -2.19
C GLY A 215 23.95 -10.57 -3.63
N SER A 216 23.43 -11.32 -4.60
CA SER A 216 23.73 -11.14 -6.03
C SER A 216 22.85 -10.12 -6.74
N SER A 217 21.57 -10.07 -6.41
CA SER A 217 20.58 -9.28 -7.15
C SER A 217 19.70 -8.45 -6.24
N SER A 218 19.14 -7.39 -6.79
CA SER A 218 18.14 -6.55 -6.13
C SER A 218 17.26 -5.85 -7.16
N GLN A 219 16.12 -5.35 -6.70
CA GLN A 219 15.22 -4.55 -7.52
C GLN A 219 14.51 -3.52 -6.65
N ALA A 220 14.48 -2.27 -7.11
CA ALA A 220 13.64 -1.24 -6.54
C ALA A 220 12.25 -1.25 -7.17
N LEU A 221 11.21 -1.10 -6.36
CA LEU A 221 9.81 -1.19 -6.77
C LEU A 221 9.05 0.11 -6.51
N ALA A 222 9.43 0.88 -5.49
CA ALA A 222 8.79 2.15 -5.18
C ALA A 222 9.78 3.18 -4.63
N ILE A 223 9.45 4.46 -4.86
CA ILE A 223 10.22 5.62 -4.39
C ILE A 223 9.25 6.73 -3.95
N ASN A 224 9.55 7.40 -2.84
CA ASN A 224 8.78 8.57 -2.39
C ASN A 224 9.52 9.89 -2.68
N GLY A 225 8.86 11.02 -2.40
CA GLY A 225 9.42 12.36 -2.61
C GLY A 225 10.59 12.73 -1.69
N ALA A 226 10.85 11.95 -0.63
CA ALA A 226 11.98 12.14 0.27
C ALA A 226 13.25 11.39 -0.18
N GLY A 227 13.20 10.66 -1.30
CA GLY A 227 14.32 9.83 -1.76
C GLY A 227 14.45 8.52 -0.98
N GLN A 228 13.37 8.04 -0.35
CA GLN A 228 13.33 6.69 0.19
C GLN A 228 12.91 5.71 -0.91
N VAL A 229 13.63 4.61 -1.03
CA VAL A 229 13.45 3.59 -2.06
C VAL A 229 13.27 2.24 -1.40
N VAL A 230 12.25 1.49 -1.82
CA VAL A 230 11.98 0.14 -1.32
C VAL A 230 11.89 -0.87 -2.44
N GLY A 231 12.09 -2.13 -2.09
CA GLY A 231 12.04 -3.25 -3.02
C GLY A 231 12.48 -4.54 -2.35
N TRP A 232 13.13 -5.42 -3.10
CA TRP A 232 13.70 -6.66 -2.57
C TRP A 232 15.17 -6.78 -2.96
N SER A 233 15.93 -7.51 -2.15
CA SER A 233 17.33 -7.80 -2.41
C SER A 233 17.73 -9.16 -1.87
N ASP A 234 18.61 -9.83 -2.60
CA ASP A 234 19.33 -10.98 -2.09
C ASP A 234 20.22 -10.57 -0.91
N THR A 235 20.22 -11.38 0.13
CA THR A 235 21.03 -11.22 1.34
C THR A 235 22.32 -12.05 1.25
N ALA A 236 23.30 -11.73 2.11
CA ALA A 236 24.58 -12.45 2.13
C ALA A 236 24.46 -13.94 2.51
N ASP A 237 23.39 -14.35 3.20
CA ASP A 237 23.09 -15.73 3.58
C ASP A 237 22.22 -16.47 2.55
N GLY A 238 21.90 -15.84 1.42
CA GLY A 238 21.21 -16.44 0.28
C GLY A 238 19.68 -16.38 0.33
N GLY A 239 19.10 -15.63 1.26
CA GLY A 239 17.68 -15.29 1.29
C GLY A 239 17.34 -14.07 0.42
N GLN A 240 16.07 -13.69 0.41
CA GLN A 240 15.58 -12.47 -0.25
C GLN A 240 14.71 -11.68 0.71
N HIS A 241 15.17 -10.48 1.05
CA HIS A 241 14.47 -9.61 1.98
C HIS A 241 14.05 -8.30 1.34
N ALA A 242 12.95 -7.76 1.85
CA ALA A 242 12.54 -6.40 1.61
C ALA A 242 13.62 -5.44 2.14
N PHE A 243 13.93 -4.40 1.36
CA PHE A 243 14.87 -3.37 1.79
C PHE A 243 14.23 -1.98 1.81
N LEU A 244 14.85 -1.08 2.58
CA LEU A 244 14.69 0.37 2.47
C LEU A 244 16.07 1.01 2.30
N VAL A 245 16.21 1.85 1.27
CA VAL A 245 17.40 2.67 1.02
C VAL A 245 17.00 4.14 1.13
N GLU A 246 17.81 4.92 1.82
CA GLU A 246 17.64 6.38 1.91
C GLU A 246 18.68 7.06 1.04
N LEU A 247 18.24 8.02 0.23
CA LEU A 247 19.06 8.81 -0.67
C LEU A 247 19.22 10.24 -0.14
N ASP A 248 20.39 10.86 -0.37
CA ASP A 248 20.53 12.31 -0.24
C ASP A 248 19.90 13.04 -1.44
N GLY A 249 19.87 14.38 -1.42
CA GLY A 249 19.33 15.19 -2.51
C GLY A 249 20.07 15.08 -3.85
N GLY A 250 21.24 14.43 -3.89
CA GLY A 250 21.99 14.11 -5.10
C GLY A 250 21.76 12.68 -5.61
N GLY A 251 20.93 11.89 -4.92
CA GLY A 251 20.68 10.48 -5.24
C GLY A 251 21.72 9.51 -4.70
N ASN A 252 22.60 9.93 -3.77
CA ASN A 252 23.58 9.03 -3.17
C ASN A 252 22.96 8.27 -2.00
N VAL A 253 23.25 6.97 -1.90
CA VAL A 253 22.83 6.14 -0.76
C VAL A 253 23.48 6.63 0.54
N VAL A 254 22.67 7.03 1.51
CA VAL A 254 23.11 7.45 2.86
C VAL A 254 22.76 6.43 3.93
N ALA A 255 21.74 5.59 3.71
CA ALA A 255 21.41 4.48 4.60
C ALA A 255 20.81 3.31 3.81
N ARG A 256 21.02 2.10 4.34
CA ARG A 256 20.40 0.85 3.87
C ARG A 256 19.91 0.05 5.05
N HIS A 257 18.68 -0.42 4.94
CA HIS A 257 18.00 -1.21 5.95
C HIS A 257 17.52 -2.51 5.32
N ASP A 258 17.90 -3.62 5.92
CA ASP A 258 17.19 -4.89 5.79
C ASP A 258 15.92 -4.80 6.65
N LEU A 259 14.74 -4.98 6.05
CA LEU A 259 13.47 -4.91 6.76
C LEU A 259 13.12 -6.26 7.43
N GLY A 260 13.84 -7.33 7.09
CA GLY A 260 13.63 -8.69 7.58
C GLY A 260 12.33 -9.31 7.07
N GLU A 261 11.78 -10.23 7.86
CA GLU A 261 10.65 -11.08 7.52
C GLU A 261 9.81 -11.44 8.77
N LEU A 262 8.55 -11.85 8.58
CA LEU A 262 7.64 -12.12 9.71
C LEU A 262 7.88 -13.45 10.42
N ALA A 263 8.27 -14.51 9.69
CA ALA A 263 8.37 -15.87 10.24
C ALA A 263 9.45 -16.74 9.55
N GLY A 264 10.55 -16.13 9.11
CA GLY A 264 11.60 -16.78 8.31
C GLY A 264 11.17 -17.01 6.86
N GLY A 265 12.00 -16.75 5.86
CA GLY A 265 11.66 -16.93 4.44
C GLY A 265 11.94 -15.68 3.61
N THR A 266 11.04 -15.34 2.69
CA THR A 266 11.23 -14.21 1.77
C THR A 266 10.28 -13.05 2.05
N SER A 267 10.75 -11.83 1.80
CA SER A 267 9.93 -10.62 1.89
C SER A 267 10.19 -9.67 0.73
N TYR A 268 9.15 -8.92 0.35
CA TYR A 268 9.16 -7.97 -0.75
C TYR A 268 8.41 -6.72 -0.33
N ALA A 269 9.03 -5.54 -0.44
CA ALA A 269 8.35 -4.26 -0.24
C ALA A 269 7.86 -3.72 -1.59
N TYR A 270 6.55 -3.46 -1.70
CA TYR A 270 5.91 -3.01 -2.94
C TYR A 270 5.58 -1.52 -2.96
N GLY A 271 5.25 -0.94 -1.80
CA GLY A 271 4.82 0.45 -1.71
C GLY A 271 5.33 1.12 -0.44
N LEU A 272 5.42 2.45 -0.48
CA LEU A 272 5.74 3.28 0.68
C LEU A 272 5.03 4.63 0.61
N ASN A 273 4.73 5.23 1.76
CA ASN A 273 4.16 6.57 1.84
C ASN A 273 5.24 7.63 2.15
N SER A 274 4.84 8.90 2.26
CA SER A 274 5.75 10.01 2.60
C SER A 274 6.25 10.02 4.06
N LEU A 275 5.64 9.21 4.93
CA LEU A 275 6.05 9.05 6.33
C LEU A 275 7.14 7.98 6.49
N GLY A 276 7.44 7.24 5.42
CA GLY A 276 8.39 6.12 5.43
C GLY A 276 7.78 4.81 5.92
N ASP A 277 6.45 4.72 6.00
CA ASP A 277 5.78 3.44 6.20
C ASP A 277 5.83 2.64 4.91
N VAL A 278 6.14 1.36 5.02
CA VAL A 278 6.36 0.46 3.88
C VAL A 278 5.38 -0.70 3.95
N VAL A 279 4.81 -1.09 2.81
CA VAL A 279 3.92 -2.25 2.71
C VAL A 279 4.45 -3.26 1.70
N GLY A 280 4.07 -4.52 1.91
CA GLY A 280 4.54 -5.60 1.06
C GLY A 280 3.95 -6.95 1.41
N THR A 281 4.68 -8.00 1.06
CA THR A 281 4.39 -9.38 1.46
C THR A 281 5.60 -10.06 2.09
N SER A 282 5.36 -10.93 3.06
CA SER A 282 6.34 -11.83 3.63
C SER A 282 5.71 -13.21 3.74
N ASN A 283 6.21 -14.18 2.97
CA ASN A 283 5.64 -15.52 2.83
C ASN A 283 4.11 -15.53 2.63
N ASP A 284 3.63 -14.80 1.63
CA ASP A 284 2.19 -14.68 1.30
C ASP A 284 1.32 -14.06 2.41
N ALA A 285 1.92 -13.34 3.36
CA ALA A 285 1.23 -12.52 4.35
C ALA A 285 1.52 -11.03 4.12
N ALA A 286 0.46 -10.23 4.05
CA ALA A 286 0.58 -8.79 3.90
C ALA A 286 1.22 -8.16 5.15
N PHE A 287 2.25 -7.32 4.97
CA PHE A 287 2.90 -6.63 6.07
C PHE A 287 2.81 -5.10 5.95
N LEU A 288 2.92 -4.45 7.11
CA LEU A 288 3.25 -3.03 7.27
C LEU A 288 4.55 -2.93 8.07
N TRP A 289 5.56 -2.28 7.51
CA TRP A 289 6.76 -1.91 8.23
C TRP A 289 6.65 -0.43 8.62
N THR A 290 6.70 -0.17 9.91
CA THR A 290 6.62 1.18 10.48
C THR A 290 7.41 1.21 11.78
N GLN A 291 8.03 2.36 12.07
CA GLN A 291 8.79 2.57 13.31
C GLN A 291 9.89 1.50 13.56
N GLY A 292 10.49 0.97 12.49
CA GLY A 292 11.58 -0.01 12.61
C GLY A 292 11.12 -1.47 12.77
N ALA A 293 9.83 -1.77 12.65
CA ALA A 293 9.31 -3.12 12.85
C ALA A 293 8.36 -3.54 11.73
N MET A 294 8.50 -4.80 11.28
CA MET A 294 7.54 -5.45 10.38
C MET A 294 6.35 -5.98 11.18
N ILE A 295 5.14 -5.65 10.75
CA ILE A 295 3.87 -5.99 11.39
C ILE A 295 3.03 -6.80 10.39
N ASP A 296 2.55 -7.97 10.81
CA ASP A 296 1.58 -8.75 10.04
C ASP A 296 0.21 -8.05 10.06
N LEU A 297 -0.29 -7.62 8.90
CA LEU A 297 -1.57 -6.92 8.78
C LEU A 297 -2.77 -7.81 9.12
N ASN A 298 -2.64 -9.15 9.03
CA ASN A 298 -3.69 -10.07 9.47
C ASN A 298 -3.94 -9.99 10.98
N THR A 299 -2.95 -9.55 11.76
CA THR A 299 -3.11 -9.33 13.21
C THR A 299 -3.79 -8.00 13.55
N ARG A 300 -4.05 -7.15 12.54
CA ARG A 300 -4.56 -5.78 12.69
C ARG A 300 -5.97 -5.57 12.16
N ILE A 301 -6.59 -6.62 11.66
CA ILE A 301 -7.99 -6.63 11.20
C ILE A 301 -8.85 -7.46 12.16
N ASP A 302 -10.17 -7.36 12.05
CA ASP A 302 -11.06 -8.24 12.81
C ASP A 302 -10.80 -9.71 12.41
N PRO A 303 -10.41 -10.60 13.35
CA PRO A 303 -10.21 -12.02 13.05
C PRO A 303 -11.49 -12.73 12.59
N LEU A 304 -12.68 -12.14 12.79
CA LEU A 304 -13.96 -12.64 12.30
C LEU A 304 -14.36 -12.09 10.92
N SER A 305 -13.53 -11.21 10.32
CA SER A 305 -13.81 -10.62 9.00
C SER A 305 -13.86 -11.64 7.86
N GLY A 306 -13.29 -12.84 8.06
CA GLY A 306 -13.17 -13.87 7.04
C GLY A 306 -12.08 -13.61 6.00
N TRP A 307 -11.32 -12.51 6.15
CA TRP A 307 -10.20 -12.17 5.29
C TRP A 307 -8.91 -12.86 5.71
N THR A 308 -8.14 -13.24 4.70
CA THR A 308 -6.69 -13.47 4.82
C THR A 308 -5.99 -12.53 3.84
N LEU A 309 -5.18 -11.61 4.35
CA LEU A 309 -4.47 -10.61 3.56
C LEU A 309 -3.14 -11.19 3.09
N ASN A 310 -2.96 -11.30 1.77
CA ASN A 310 -1.77 -11.93 1.21
C ASN A 310 -0.68 -10.94 0.79
N GLU A 311 -1.10 -9.84 0.17
CA GLU A 311 -0.19 -8.86 -0.41
C GLU A 311 -0.75 -7.46 -0.16
N ALA A 312 0.04 -6.60 0.46
CA ALA A 312 -0.21 -5.16 0.50
C ALA A 312 0.68 -4.48 -0.54
N VAL A 313 0.07 -3.86 -1.55
CA VAL A 313 0.77 -3.40 -2.75
C VAL A 313 1.01 -1.89 -2.71
N ALA A 314 0.02 -1.13 -2.27
CA ALA A 314 0.09 0.33 -2.27
C ALA A 314 -0.39 0.91 -0.95
N ILE A 315 0.23 2.01 -0.52
CA ILE A 315 -0.12 2.74 0.70
C ILE A 315 -0.10 4.25 0.41
N ASN A 316 -1.08 4.99 0.92
CA ASN A 316 -1.10 6.45 0.84
C ASN A 316 -0.68 7.10 2.18
N ASP A 317 -0.58 8.43 2.18
CA ASP A 317 -0.19 9.22 3.36
C ASP A 317 -1.23 9.19 4.49
N ALA A 318 -2.46 8.77 4.18
CA ALA A 318 -3.50 8.50 5.16
C ALA A 318 -3.30 7.17 5.90
N GLY A 319 -2.34 6.34 5.48
CA GLY A 319 -2.13 4.99 5.99
C GLY A 319 -3.13 3.98 5.43
N GLN A 320 -3.92 4.33 4.41
CA GLN A 320 -4.77 3.35 3.75
C GLN A 320 -3.92 2.43 2.88
N VAL A 321 -4.22 1.14 2.92
CA VAL A 321 -3.43 0.11 2.25
C VAL A 321 -4.31 -0.65 1.26
N ALA A 322 -3.93 -0.67 -0.01
CA ALA A 322 -4.60 -1.45 -1.03
C ALA A 322 -3.77 -2.68 -1.41
N GLY A 323 -4.43 -3.77 -1.73
CA GLY A 323 -3.74 -5.00 -2.07
C GLY A 323 -4.66 -6.14 -2.49
N ARG A 324 -4.19 -7.37 -2.30
CA ARG A 324 -4.89 -8.61 -2.63
C ARG A 324 -4.94 -9.54 -1.42
N GLY A 325 -6.11 -10.10 -1.16
CA GLY A 325 -6.33 -11.12 -0.14
C GLY A 325 -7.34 -12.16 -0.61
N VAL A 326 -7.71 -13.05 0.30
CA VAL A 326 -8.73 -14.07 0.10
C VAL A 326 -9.86 -13.86 1.10
N ILE A 327 -11.09 -13.87 0.60
CA ILE A 327 -12.32 -13.91 1.41
C ILE A 327 -13.24 -14.99 0.82
N GLY A 328 -13.81 -15.84 1.67
CA GLY A 328 -14.70 -16.92 1.18
C GLY A 328 -14.02 -17.91 0.23
N ASN A 329 -12.70 -18.05 0.29
CA ASN A 329 -11.85 -18.83 -0.63
C ASN A 329 -11.73 -18.26 -2.05
N GLU A 330 -12.08 -16.99 -2.25
CA GLU A 330 -11.95 -16.26 -3.51
C GLU A 330 -10.95 -15.10 -3.37
N PRO A 331 -10.05 -14.89 -4.35
CA PRO A 331 -9.10 -13.78 -4.34
C PRO A 331 -9.76 -12.45 -4.72
N HIS A 332 -9.64 -11.46 -3.86
CA HIS A 332 -10.23 -10.13 -4.02
C HIS A 332 -9.21 -9.03 -3.73
N ALA A 333 -9.41 -7.89 -4.39
CA ALA A 333 -8.78 -6.64 -4.03
C ALA A 333 -9.42 -6.10 -2.75
N PHE A 334 -8.59 -5.61 -1.82
CA PHE A 334 -9.05 -4.97 -0.60
C PHE A 334 -8.53 -3.53 -0.50
N LEU A 335 -9.22 -2.75 0.33
CA LEU A 335 -8.71 -1.50 0.91
C LEU A 335 -8.80 -1.59 2.44
N LEU A 336 -7.64 -1.55 3.11
CA LEU A 336 -7.54 -1.31 4.54
C LEU A 336 -7.61 0.19 4.78
N THR A 337 -8.50 0.60 5.66
CA THR A 337 -8.54 1.99 6.15
C THR A 337 -8.17 2.00 7.61
N PRO A 338 -7.21 2.83 8.05
CA PRO A 338 -6.90 2.97 9.47
C PRO A 338 -8.16 3.27 10.27
N GLY A 339 -8.25 2.64 11.42
CA GLY A 339 -9.49 2.50 12.16
C GLY A 339 -9.94 1.08 12.32
N SER A 340 -10.37 0.70 13.52
CA SER A 340 -11.14 -0.54 13.67
C SER A 340 -12.51 -0.43 12.99
N ASP A 341 -13.22 -1.54 12.80
CA ASP A 341 -14.69 -1.58 12.69
C ASP A 341 -15.33 -1.10 14.01
N ALA A 342 -15.07 0.16 14.35
CA ALA A 342 -15.58 0.79 15.53
C ALA A 342 -17.09 0.86 15.36
N ASP A 343 -17.82 0.37 16.37
CA ASP A 343 -19.24 0.60 16.47
C ASP A 343 -19.48 2.12 16.52
N CYS A 344 -19.85 2.72 15.38
CA CYS A 344 -20.04 4.16 15.27
C CYS A 344 -21.15 4.66 16.21
N ALA A 345 -22.10 3.79 16.58
CA ALA A 345 -23.13 4.13 17.56
C ALA A 345 -22.57 4.31 18.99
N SER A 346 -21.39 3.73 19.27
CA SER A 346 -20.66 3.92 20.53
C SER A 346 -19.94 5.27 20.61
N ILE A 347 -19.90 6.06 19.54
CA ILE A 347 -19.37 7.43 19.57
C ILE A 347 -20.43 8.37 20.13
N GLN A 348 -20.19 8.86 21.35
CA GLN A 348 -21.14 9.73 22.05
C GLN A 348 -20.97 11.20 21.69
N ARG A 349 -19.74 11.62 21.41
CA ARG A 349 -19.42 13.00 21.03
C ARG A 349 -18.09 13.09 20.31
N LEU A 350 -18.11 13.71 19.13
CA LEU A 350 -16.95 14.35 18.52
C LEU A 350 -17.01 15.86 18.80
N SER A 351 -15.86 16.47 19.12
CA SER A 351 -15.77 17.92 19.28
C SER A 351 -14.44 18.43 18.73
N ALA A 352 -14.49 19.56 18.03
CA ALA A 352 -13.31 20.23 17.50
C ALA A 352 -13.20 21.64 18.11
N LYS A 353 -11.97 22.07 18.40
CA LYS A 353 -11.68 23.45 18.79
C LYS A 353 -10.36 23.88 18.17
N CYS A 354 -10.33 25.09 17.63
CA CYS A 354 -9.09 25.71 17.16
C CYS A 354 -8.74 26.92 18.02
N VAL A 355 -7.46 27.06 18.36
CA VAL A 355 -6.89 28.22 19.05
C VAL A 355 -5.49 28.44 18.51
N ASP A 356 -5.17 29.65 18.03
CA ASP A 356 -3.86 30.02 17.50
C ASP A 356 -3.36 29.05 16.40
N GLY A 357 -4.23 28.73 15.44
CA GLY A 357 -3.94 27.77 14.36
C GLY A 357 -3.71 26.33 14.81
N LYS A 358 -3.99 26.00 16.08
CA LYS A 358 -3.90 24.64 16.62
C LYS A 358 -5.31 24.04 16.72
N LEU A 359 -5.66 23.23 15.73
CA LEU A 359 -6.88 22.43 15.72
C LEU A 359 -6.73 21.22 16.64
N VAL A 360 -7.67 21.03 17.55
CA VAL A 360 -7.73 19.89 18.47
C VAL A 360 -9.10 19.24 18.37
N ALA A 361 -9.11 17.97 17.98
CA ALA A 361 -10.31 17.14 18.03
C ALA A 361 -10.28 16.21 19.24
N LYS A 362 -11.44 15.99 19.86
CA LYS A 362 -11.64 15.11 21.01
C LYS A 362 -12.85 14.23 20.80
N ILE A 363 -12.71 12.98 21.20
CA ILE A 363 -13.77 11.97 21.18
C ILE A 363 -14.12 11.57 22.61
N ALA A 364 -15.42 11.38 22.85
CA ALA A 364 -15.95 10.59 23.95
C ALA A 364 -16.82 9.45 23.38
N SER A 365 -16.61 8.23 23.86
CA SER A 365 -17.25 7.02 23.37
C SER A 365 -17.41 5.95 24.47
N THR A 366 -18.16 4.91 24.16
CA THR A 366 -18.22 3.63 24.90
C THR A 366 -17.36 2.54 24.28
N LEU A 367 -16.53 2.89 23.29
CA LEU A 367 -15.60 1.97 22.65
C LEU A 367 -14.60 1.42 23.68
N ALA A 368 -14.10 0.22 23.41
CA ALA A 368 -13.10 -0.42 24.26
C ALA A 368 -11.84 0.44 24.38
N GLU A 369 -11.14 0.32 25.50
CA GLU A 369 -9.79 0.86 25.61
C GLU A 369 -8.89 0.20 24.57
N GLY A 370 -8.06 1.00 23.91
CA GLY A 370 -7.20 0.54 22.81
C GLY A 370 -7.83 0.71 21.44
N THR A 371 -9.15 0.92 21.32
CA THR A 371 -9.78 1.15 20.01
C THR A 371 -9.11 2.33 19.29
N VAL A 372 -8.66 2.09 18.06
CA VAL A 372 -8.05 3.11 17.21
C VAL A 372 -9.10 3.69 16.28
N LEU A 373 -9.17 5.03 16.26
CA LEU A 373 -9.99 5.80 15.35
C LEU A 373 -9.10 6.76 14.55
N THR A 374 -9.52 7.08 13.35
CA THR A 374 -8.79 7.91 12.40
C THR A 374 -9.61 9.15 12.11
N LEU A 375 -8.99 10.31 12.25
CA LEU A 375 -9.65 11.58 12.03
C LEU A 375 -8.94 12.34 10.92
N THR A 376 -9.72 12.99 10.08
CA THR A 376 -9.24 13.95 9.07
C THR A 376 -9.90 15.30 9.29
N HIS A 377 -9.35 16.36 8.68
CA HIS A 377 -10.03 17.65 8.56
C HIS A 377 -9.91 18.18 7.13
N ASN A 378 -11.03 18.57 6.51
CA ASN A 378 -11.05 19.06 5.12
C ASN A 378 -10.22 18.18 4.15
N ASP A 379 -10.29 16.86 4.31
CA ASP A 379 -9.54 15.87 3.52
C ASP A 379 -8.00 15.97 3.62
N ALA A 380 -7.48 16.62 4.66
CA ALA A 380 -6.05 16.62 4.97
C ALA A 380 -5.59 15.27 5.52
N ASP A 381 -4.26 15.07 5.57
CA ASP A 381 -3.62 13.86 6.09
C ASP A 381 -4.25 13.40 7.42
N PRO A 382 -4.92 12.23 7.39
CA PRO A 382 -5.56 11.66 8.55
C PRO A 382 -4.58 11.39 9.68
N LYS A 383 -5.10 11.39 10.90
CA LYS A 383 -4.34 11.06 12.10
C LYS A 383 -5.12 10.09 12.96
N THR A 384 -4.41 9.08 13.46
CA THR A 384 -4.97 8.12 14.41
C THR A 384 -5.03 8.71 15.81
N LEU A 385 -6.04 8.26 16.58
CA LEU A 385 -6.14 8.43 18.02
C LEU A 385 -6.54 7.10 18.65
N VAL A 386 -6.05 6.86 19.86
CA VAL A 386 -6.37 5.67 20.65
C VAL A 386 -7.34 6.04 21.76
N ILE A 387 -8.42 5.28 21.91
CA ILE A 387 -9.38 5.41 23.00
C ILE A 387 -8.74 4.91 24.31
N ASN A 388 -8.67 5.77 25.32
CA ASN A 388 -8.14 5.38 26.64
C ASN A 388 -9.19 4.66 27.51
N ALA A 389 -8.78 4.15 28.68
CA ALA A 389 -9.63 3.54 29.71
C ALA A 389 -10.92 4.31 30.09
N ARG A 390 -11.02 5.61 29.77
CA ARG A 390 -12.19 6.45 30.05
C ARG A 390 -13.08 6.66 28.83
N GLY A 391 -12.86 5.93 27.74
CA GLY A 391 -13.59 6.11 26.48
C GLY A 391 -13.26 7.44 25.80
N LYS A 392 -12.03 7.98 25.97
CA LYS A 392 -11.66 9.29 25.43
C LYS A 392 -10.46 9.23 24.50
N GLY A 393 -10.55 9.99 23.40
CA GLY A 393 -9.50 10.18 22.40
C GLY A 393 -9.20 11.65 22.15
N ARG A 394 -7.97 11.96 21.70
CA ARG A 394 -7.60 13.32 21.28
C ARG A 394 -6.51 13.32 20.23
N VAL A 395 -6.68 14.14 19.20
CA VAL A 395 -5.69 14.39 18.15
C VAL A 395 -5.52 15.90 17.91
N LYS A 396 -4.39 16.29 17.29
CA LYS A 396 -4.04 17.70 17.06
C LYS A 396 -3.38 17.93 15.69
N TRP A 397 -3.79 19.02 15.05
CA TRP A 397 -3.13 19.61 13.88
C TRP A 397 -2.65 21.02 14.24
N ARG A 398 -1.63 21.49 13.53
CA ARG A 398 -1.02 22.82 13.72
C ARG A 398 -1.09 23.58 12.40
N LYS A 399 -0.92 24.91 12.48
CA LYS A 399 -0.90 25.81 11.31
C LYS A 399 -2.17 25.72 10.47
N GLN A 400 -3.31 25.50 11.13
CA GLN A 400 -4.61 25.48 10.49
C GLN A 400 -5.17 26.90 10.39
N SER A 401 -5.95 27.18 9.34
CA SER A 401 -6.58 28.49 9.12
C SER A 401 -7.98 28.33 8.56
N GLY A 402 -8.87 29.27 8.86
CA GLY A 402 -10.27 29.25 8.39
C GLY A 402 -11.10 28.08 8.94
N SER A 403 -12.23 27.80 8.30
CA SER A 403 -13.16 26.76 8.75
C SER A 403 -12.61 25.36 8.51
N GLN A 404 -12.61 24.55 9.57
CA GLN A 404 -12.16 23.16 9.56
C GLN A 404 -13.34 22.24 9.87
N LEU A 405 -13.66 21.34 8.94
CA LEU A 405 -14.58 20.23 9.15
C LEU A 405 -13.79 18.99 9.54
N VAL A 406 -13.85 18.59 10.80
CA VAL A 406 -13.26 17.35 11.29
C VAL A 406 -14.27 16.21 11.12
N ALA A 407 -13.82 15.08 10.61
CA ALA A 407 -14.60 13.85 10.51
C ALA A 407 -13.83 12.66 11.09
N ILE A 408 -14.56 11.65 11.57
CA ILE A 408 -14.01 10.32 11.86
C ILE A 408 -14.11 9.51 10.57
N VAL A 409 -13.00 8.97 10.09
CA VAL A 409 -12.93 8.33 8.76
C VAL A 409 -13.83 7.10 8.70
N GLU A 410 -13.87 6.32 9.78
CA GLU A 410 -14.66 5.09 9.92
C GLU A 410 -16.15 5.38 10.15
N CYS A 411 -16.46 6.58 10.64
CA CYS A 411 -17.79 7.04 11.04
C CYS A 411 -18.03 8.43 10.46
N SER A 412 -18.00 8.55 9.13
CA SER A 412 -17.99 9.82 8.40
C SER A 412 -19.17 10.74 8.72
N GLU A 413 -20.28 10.20 9.22
CA GLU A 413 -21.42 10.94 9.74
C GLU A 413 -21.11 11.72 11.04
N GLN A 414 -20.10 11.30 11.78
CA GLN A 414 -19.61 11.97 12.98
C GLN A 414 -18.67 13.10 12.59
N THR A 415 -19.22 14.31 12.55
CA THR A 415 -18.46 15.52 12.17
C THR A 415 -18.46 16.58 13.27
N ALA A 416 -17.43 17.41 13.27
CA ALA A 416 -17.34 18.60 14.12
C ALA A 416 -16.61 19.72 13.41
N THR A 417 -17.19 20.92 13.44
CA THR A 417 -16.58 22.11 12.84
C THR A 417 -15.81 22.94 13.87
N ALA A 418 -14.69 23.51 13.47
CA ALA A 418 -13.98 24.52 14.23
C ALA A 418 -13.43 25.61 13.31
N ASP A 419 -13.51 26.87 13.74
CA ASP A 419 -12.94 27.99 13.00
C ASP A 419 -11.53 28.30 13.53
N CYS A 420 -10.55 28.25 12.64
CA CYS A 420 -9.14 28.55 12.88
C CYS A 420 -8.80 29.97 12.41
N GLY A 421 -9.61 30.95 12.80
CA GLY A 421 -9.49 32.36 12.45
C GLY A 421 -8.07 32.89 12.38
#